data_AF-A0A9X0QFP0-F1
#
_entry.id   AF-A0A9X0QFP0-F1
#
_cell.length_a   1.000
_cell.length_b   1.000
_cell.length_c   1.000
_cell.angle_alpha   90.00
_cell.angle_beta   90.00
_cell.angle_gamma   90.00
#
_symmetry.space_group_name_H-M   'P 1'
#
loop_
_entity.id
_entity.type
_entity.pdbx_description
1 polymer ?
#
loop_
_entity_poly.entity_id
_entity_poly.type
_entity_poly.pdbx_seq_one_letter_code
_entity_poly.pdbx_strand_id
1 'polypeptide(L)'
;MKKLKEKTVARSLAKGMLAGLIGGLVATAAKALTEKIYRPRTHGEPDPLAILAEKLVGHELVGTQKTTAVETLHWGFGALTGAAYGALAEYYPQATAKDGAAFGMALTSLTHGTGLPALGLPVDSHDQTTRERTSEMATHVVYGVVTETVRRKARKMLG
;
A
#
# COMPACT_ATOMS: atom_id res chain seq x y z
N MET A 1 -11.47 13.78 41.91
CA MET A 1 -11.60 13.05 40.63
C MET A 1 -11.25 13.97 39.47
N LYS A 2 -10.04 13.87 38.91
CA LYS A 2 -9.64 14.64 37.71
C LYS A 2 -10.38 14.07 36.50
N LYS A 3 -11.32 14.83 35.93
CA LYS A 3 -11.88 14.55 34.60
C LYS A 3 -10.71 14.48 33.61
N LEU A 4 -10.38 13.28 33.10
CA LEU A 4 -9.61 13.17 31.87
C LEU A 4 -10.47 13.83 30.77
N LYS A 5 -10.11 15.05 30.38
CA LYS A 5 -10.52 15.60 29.09
C LYS A 5 -9.95 14.66 28.04
N GLU A 6 -10.76 13.79 27.47
CA GLU A 6 -10.47 13.25 26.14
C GLU A 6 -10.25 14.47 25.24
N LYS A 7 -9.00 14.68 24.81
CA LYS A 7 -8.73 15.62 23.72
C LYS A 7 -9.37 14.99 22.49
N THR A 8 -10.59 15.39 22.17
CA THR A 8 -11.18 15.10 20.87
C THR A 8 -10.28 15.80 19.85
N VAL A 9 -9.41 15.04 19.20
CA VAL A 9 -8.51 15.56 18.19
C VAL A 9 -9.39 16.11 17.06
N ALA A 10 -9.31 17.42 16.80
CA ALA A 10 -10.09 18.04 15.75
C ALA A 10 -9.72 17.39 14.40
N ARG A 11 -10.72 17.09 13.58
CA ARG A 11 -10.53 16.50 12.25
C ARG A 11 -9.67 17.42 11.40
N SER A 12 -8.71 16.86 10.67
CA SER A 12 -7.83 17.63 9.80
C SER A 12 -7.37 16.76 8.63
N LEU A 13 -7.84 17.11 7.42
CA LEU A 13 -7.47 16.43 6.19
C LEU A 13 -5.94 16.37 6.02
N ALA A 14 -5.26 17.50 6.20
CA ALA A 14 -3.81 17.58 6.06
C ALA A 14 -3.06 16.65 7.04
N LYS A 15 -3.49 16.62 8.31
CA LYS A 15 -2.88 15.72 9.30
C LYS A 15 -3.21 14.26 9.02
N GLY A 16 -4.41 13.97 8.55
CA GLY A 16 -4.84 12.64 8.11
C GLY A 16 -3.98 12.14 6.95
N MET A 17 -3.85 12.95 5.89
CA MET A 17 -3.01 12.66 4.72
C MET A 17 -1.55 12.47 5.11
N LEU A 18 -0.98 13.35 5.95
CA LEU A 18 0.42 13.23 6.37
C LEU A 18 0.65 11.98 7.22
N ALA A 19 -0.23 11.69 8.18
CA ALA A 19 -0.15 10.47 8.97
C ALA A 19 -0.29 9.21 8.11
N GLY A 20 -1.19 9.26 7.13
CA GLY A 20 -1.41 8.20 6.16
C GLY A 20 -0.21 7.97 5.26
N LEU A 21 0.41 9.05 4.75
CA LEU A 21 1.62 9.00 3.93
C LEU A 21 2.77 8.33 4.70
N ILE A 22 3.01 8.75 5.94
CA ILE A 22 4.02 8.13 6.82
C ILE A 22 3.69 6.65 7.01
N GLY A 23 2.41 6.32 7.24
CA GLY A 23 1.94 4.95 7.34
C GLY A 23 2.21 4.12 6.09
N GLY A 24 1.88 4.64 4.91
CA GLY A 24 2.07 3.99 3.62
C GLY A 24 3.54 3.74 3.28
N LEU A 25 4.43 4.69 3.59
CA LEU A 25 5.87 4.49 3.44
C LEU A 25 6.38 3.35 4.34
N VAL A 26 6.06 3.37 5.64
CA VAL A 26 6.49 2.31 6.57
C VAL A 26 5.89 0.96 6.18
N ALA A 27 4.63 0.95 5.73
CA ALA A 27 3.95 -0.25 5.26
C ALA A 27 4.57 -0.80 3.96
N THR A 28 5.02 0.06 3.05
CA THR A 28 5.73 -0.36 1.84
C THR A 28 7.03 -1.08 2.21
N ALA A 29 7.78 -0.55 3.17
CA ALA A 29 8.97 -1.21 3.70
C ALA A 29 8.63 -2.58 4.32
N ALA A 30 7.57 -2.65 5.14
CA ALA A 30 7.12 -3.89 5.77
C ALA A 30 6.65 -4.94 4.76
N LYS A 31 5.91 -4.53 3.73
CA LYS A 31 5.50 -5.37 2.61
C LYS A 31 6.72 -5.94 1.89
N ALA A 32 7.68 -5.09 1.51
CA ALA A 32 8.91 -5.52 0.85
C ALA A 32 9.72 -6.53 1.68
N LEU A 33 9.79 -6.34 3.01
CA LEU A 33 10.43 -7.30 3.91
C LEU A 33 9.66 -8.62 3.99
N THR A 34 8.33 -8.57 4.00
CA THR A 34 7.47 -9.77 4.01
C THR A 34 7.63 -10.56 2.73
N GLU A 35 7.72 -9.89 1.58
CA GLU A 35 7.88 -10.51 0.26
C GLU A 35 9.24 -11.19 0.10
N LYS A 36 10.28 -10.73 0.81
CA LYS A 36 11.57 -11.45 0.85
C LYS A 36 11.43 -12.85 1.47
N ILE A 37 10.53 -13.02 2.43
CA ILE A 37 10.28 -14.28 3.13
C ILE A 37 9.21 -15.11 2.39
N TYR A 38 8.12 -14.45 2.01
CA TYR A 38 6.96 -15.07 1.36
C TYR A 38 6.72 -14.40 0.01
N ARG A 39 7.45 -14.85 -1.01
CA ARG A 39 7.42 -14.28 -2.37
C ARG A 39 6.08 -14.54 -3.09
N PRO A 40 5.47 -13.49 -3.67
CA PRO A 40 4.23 -13.59 -4.44
C PRO A 40 4.45 -13.99 -5.90
N ARG A 41 5.68 -13.88 -6.41
CA ARG A 41 6.06 -14.30 -7.77
C ARG A 41 7.36 -15.09 -7.70
N THR A 42 7.36 -16.32 -8.20
CA THR A 42 8.54 -17.22 -8.17
C THR A 42 9.00 -17.69 -9.54
N HIS A 43 8.19 -17.48 -10.59
CA HIS A 43 8.43 -17.98 -11.94
C HIS A 43 9.04 -16.95 -12.91
N GLY A 44 9.63 -15.85 -12.40
CA GLY A 44 10.29 -14.84 -13.24
C GLY A 44 9.35 -13.99 -14.10
N GLU A 45 8.05 -14.02 -13.80
CA GLU A 45 7.04 -13.19 -14.47
C GLU A 45 7.38 -11.70 -14.33
N PRO A 46 7.18 -10.90 -15.38
CA PRO A 46 7.47 -9.48 -15.33
C PRO A 46 6.54 -8.80 -14.32
N ASP A 47 7.14 -8.03 -13.41
CA ASP A 47 6.41 -7.16 -12.48
C ASP A 47 5.53 -6.18 -13.27
N PRO A 48 4.22 -6.08 -13.00
CA PRO A 48 3.35 -5.12 -13.66
C PRO A 48 3.87 -3.68 -13.60
N LEU A 49 4.57 -3.30 -12.51
CA LEU A 49 5.17 -1.97 -12.38
C LEU A 49 6.43 -1.81 -13.24
N ALA A 50 7.13 -2.90 -13.58
CA ALA A 50 8.22 -2.84 -14.55
C ALA A 50 7.69 -2.50 -15.95
N ILE A 51 6.59 -3.14 -16.36
CA ILE A 51 5.92 -2.84 -17.63
C ILE A 51 5.39 -1.40 -17.61
N LEU A 52 4.82 -0.94 -16.48
CA LEU A 52 4.38 0.45 -16.33
C LEU A 52 5.54 1.43 -16.46
N ALA A 53 6.68 1.16 -15.81
CA ALA A 53 7.86 2.01 -15.88
C ALA A 53 8.37 2.14 -17.32
N GLU A 54 8.49 1.02 -18.05
CA GLU A 54 8.91 1.00 -19.45
C GLU A 54 7.92 1.76 -20.35
N LYS A 55 6.60 1.61 -20.13
CA LYS A 55 5.57 2.40 -20.83
C LYS A 55 5.70 3.91 -20.59
N LEU A 56 6.01 4.32 -19.36
CA LEU A 56 6.14 5.73 -18.99
C LEU A 56 7.41 6.38 -19.57
N VAL A 57 8.51 5.62 -19.64
CA VAL A 57 9.79 6.11 -20.16
C VAL A 57 9.89 5.95 -21.68
N GLY A 58 9.13 5.04 -22.27
CA GLY A 58 9.07 4.80 -23.72
C GLY A 58 10.17 3.88 -24.27
N HIS A 59 10.94 3.23 -23.40
CA HIS A 59 11.95 2.25 -23.78
C HIS A 59 12.12 1.17 -22.70
N GLU A 60 12.76 0.05 -23.06
CA GLU A 60 13.07 -1.02 -22.11
C GLU A 60 14.07 -0.55 -21.05
N LEU A 61 13.82 -0.91 -19.79
CA LEU A 61 14.70 -0.59 -18.67
C LEU A 61 15.49 -1.84 -18.29
N VAL A 62 16.79 -1.70 -18.04
CA VAL A 62 17.67 -2.82 -17.68
C VAL A 62 18.44 -2.56 -16.39
N GLY A 63 18.85 -3.64 -15.73
CA GLY A 63 19.68 -3.61 -14.52
C GLY A 63 19.15 -2.67 -13.45
N THR A 64 20.03 -1.82 -12.91
CA THR A 64 19.72 -0.88 -11.83
C THR A 64 18.62 0.12 -12.20
N GLN A 65 18.55 0.56 -13.46
CA GLN A 65 17.54 1.52 -13.89
C GLN A 65 16.12 0.96 -13.74
N LYS A 66 15.93 -0.30 -14.15
CA LYS A 66 14.67 -1.04 -13.99
C LYS A 66 14.30 -1.16 -12.53
N THR A 67 15.24 -1.62 -11.70
CA THR A 67 15.03 -1.80 -10.26
C THR A 67 14.63 -0.48 -9.59
N THR A 68 15.37 0.60 -9.84
CA THR A 68 15.07 1.91 -9.25
C THR A 68 13.72 2.46 -9.70
N ALA A 69 13.35 2.30 -10.97
CA ALA A 69 12.05 2.74 -11.47
C ALA A 69 10.89 1.98 -10.80
N VAL A 70 11.00 0.65 -10.72
CA VAL A 70 10.01 -0.22 -10.07
C VAL A 70 9.89 0.10 -8.58
N GLU A 71 11.01 0.28 -7.88
CA GLU A 71 11.01 0.68 -6.47
C GLU A 71 10.37 2.05 -6.29
N THR A 72 10.70 3.02 -7.14
CA THR A 72 10.11 4.38 -7.08
C THR A 72 8.60 4.32 -7.23
N LEU A 73 8.08 3.52 -8.17
CA LEU A 73 6.64 3.32 -8.34
C LEU A 73 6.01 2.65 -7.11
N HIS A 74 6.66 1.64 -6.51
CA HIS A 74 6.18 1.02 -5.27
C HIS A 74 6.10 2.02 -4.11
N TRP A 75 7.18 2.78 -3.87
CA TRP A 75 7.22 3.79 -2.80
C TRP A 75 6.21 4.92 -3.04
N GLY A 76 6.11 5.40 -4.28
CA GLY A 76 5.16 6.44 -4.67
C GLY A 76 3.71 5.98 -4.51
N PHE A 77 3.39 4.78 -5.00
CA PHE A 77 2.05 4.19 -4.86
C PHE A 77 1.70 3.95 -3.39
N GLY A 78 2.64 3.42 -2.60
CA GLY A 78 2.46 3.23 -1.16
C GLY A 78 2.22 4.55 -0.42
N ALA A 79 3.04 5.56 -0.66
CA ALA A 79 2.86 6.89 -0.07
C ALA A 79 1.50 7.50 -0.44
N LEU A 80 1.11 7.45 -1.72
CA LEU A 80 -0.13 8.02 -2.22
C LEU A 80 -1.35 7.32 -1.65
N THR A 81 -1.39 5.98 -1.71
CA THR A 81 -2.51 5.19 -1.18
C THR A 81 -2.61 5.31 0.34
N GLY A 82 -1.48 5.35 1.05
CA GLY A 82 -1.44 5.66 2.47
C GLY A 82 -2.02 7.04 2.78
N ALA A 83 -1.64 8.07 2.03
CA ALA A 83 -2.17 9.43 2.21
C ALA A 83 -3.68 9.49 1.97
N ALA A 84 -4.17 8.84 0.90
CA ALA A 84 -5.59 8.75 0.59
C ALA A 84 -6.36 8.01 1.68
N TYR A 85 -5.83 6.88 2.17
CA TYR A 85 -6.40 6.16 3.30
C TYR A 85 -6.41 7.00 4.58
N GLY A 86 -5.36 7.78 4.82
CA GLY A 86 -5.27 8.69 5.95
C GLY A 86 -6.28 9.83 5.91
N ALA A 87 -6.53 10.40 4.73
CA ALA A 87 -7.62 11.33 4.50
C ALA A 87 -8.98 10.69 4.79
N LEU A 88 -9.22 9.50 4.22
CA LEU A 88 -10.48 8.77 4.39
C LEU A 88 -10.76 8.47 5.87
N ALA A 89 -9.76 8.04 6.62
CA ALA A 89 -9.88 7.70 8.04
C ALA A 89 -10.28 8.88 8.94
N GLU A 90 -10.04 10.13 8.54
CA GLU A 90 -10.49 11.32 9.30
C GLU A 90 -12.01 11.53 9.24
N TYR A 91 -12.60 11.21 8.10
CA TYR A 91 -14.02 11.47 7.82
C TYR A 91 -14.89 10.23 7.98
N TYR A 92 -14.31 9.05 7.77
CA TYR A 92 -14.99 7.76 7.83
C TYR A 92 -14.20 6.80 8.73
N PRO A 93 -14.29 6.93 10.07
CA PRO A 93 -13.57 6.04 10.99
C PRO A 93 -13.89 4.56 10.80
N GLN A 94 -15.04 4.22 10.23
CA GLN A 94 -15.41 2.85 9.87
C GLN A 94 -14.45 2.24 8.82
N ALA A 95 -13.79 3.07 8.00
CA ALA A 95 -12.77 2.62 7.05
C ALA A 95 -11.55 1.99 7.73
N THR A 96 -11.33 2.27 9.02
CA THR A 96 -10.21 1.71 9.79
C THR A 96 -10.56 0.41 10.50
N ALA A 97 -11.70 -0.21 10.17
CA ALA A 97 -12.13 -1.47 10.75
C ALA A 97 -11.09 -2.59 10.54
N LYS A 98 -11.07 -3.55 11.47
CA LYS A 98 -10.11 -4.68 11.47
C LYS A 98 -8.65 -4.22 11.38
N ASP A 99 -8.34 -3.09 12.01
CA ASP A 99 -7.00 -2.52 12.09
C ASP A 99 -6.30 -2.34 10.74
N GLY A 100 -7.04 -2.01 9.68
CA GLY A 100 -6.48 -1.76 8.35
C GLY A 100 -6.33 -3.00 7.47
N ALA A 101 -6.63 -4.20 7.97
CA ALA A 101 -6.65 -5.41 7.15
C ALA A 101 -7.68 -5.32 6.02
N ALA A 102 -8.84 -4.71 6.28
CA ALA A 102 -9.87 -4.47 5.27
C ALA A 102 -9.38 -3.52 4.17
N PHE A 103 -8.61 -2.49 4.53
CA PHE A 103 -7.97 -1.59 3.58
C PHE A 103 -6.95 -2.33 2.71
N GLY A 104 -6.10 -3.17 3.29
CA GLY A 104 -5.14 -3.99 2.54
C GLY A 104 -5.83 -4.86 1.48
N MET A 105 -6.87 -5.60 1.89
CA MET A 105 -7.65 -6.43 0.96
C MET A 105 -8.35 -5.61 -0.13
N ALA A 106 -8.98 -4.49 0.25
CA ALA A 106 -9.64 -3.61 -0.71
C ALA A 106 -8.65 -3.03 -1.71
N LEU A 107 -7.46 -2.64 -1.26
CA LEU A 107 -6.39 -2.14 -2.11
C LEU A 107 -5.92 -3.21 -3.12
N THR A 108 -5.74 -4.46 -2.67
CA THR A 108 -5.41 -5.58 -3.58
C THR A 108 -6.50 -5.74 -4.64
N SER A 109 -7.76 -5.83 -4.23
CA SER A 109 -8.90 -6.03 -5.13
C SER A 109 -9.06 -4.88 -6.12
N LEU A 110 -8.88 -3.63 -5.69
CA LEU A 110 -8.92 -2.47 -6.59
C LEU A 110 -7.73 -2.49 -7.56
N THR A 111 -6.53 -2.78 -7.08
CA THR A 111 -5.34 -2.77 -7.94
C THR A 111 -5.44 -3.86 -9.00
N HIS A 112 -5.81 -5.09 -8.63
CA HIS A 112 -5.89 -6.22 -9.56
C HIS A 112 -7.17 -6.21 -10.40
N GLY A 113 -8.30 -5.81 -9.81
CA GLY A 113 -9.59 -5.82 -10.50
C GLY A 113 -9.83 -4.60 -11.38
N THR A 114 -9.22 -3.45 -11.11
CA THR A 114 -9.48 -2.21 -11.87
C THR A 114 -8.22 -1.46 -12.27
N GLY A 115 -7.25 -1.28 -11.36
CA GLY A 115 -6.05 -0.48 -11.61
C GLY A 115 -5.17 -1.04 -12.73
N LEU A 116 -4.73 -2.29 -12.59
CA LEU A 116 -3.88 -2.97 -13.58
C LEU A 116 -4.61 -3.12 -14.94
N PRO A 117 -5.88 -3.58 -15.00
CA PRO A 117 -6.63 -3.64 -16.26
C PRO A 117 -6.77 -2.28 -16.96
N ALA A 118 -7.09 -1.22 -16.21
CA ALA A 118 -7.25 0.12 -16.78
C ALA A 118 -5.95 0.68 -17.38
N LEU A 119 -4.80 0.24 -16.88
CA LEU A 119 -3.47 0.58 -17.40
C LEU A 119 -2.98 -0.39 -18.49
N GLY A 120 -3.81 -1.37 -18.87
CA GLY A 120 -3.44 -2.44 -19.79
C GLY A 120 -2.22 -3.22 -19.29
N LEU A 121 -2.16 -3.47 -17.99
CA LEU A 121 -1.11 -4.23 -17.31
C LEU A 121 -1.63 -5.64 -16.98
N PRO A 122 -0.76 -6.65 -16.98
CA PRO A 122 -1.15 -8.00 -16.59
C PRO A 122 -1.57 -8.02 -15.12
N VAL A 123 -2.67 -8.72 -14.82
CA VAL A 123 -3.24 -8.85 -13.46
C VAL A 123 -2.59 -10.03 -12.75
N ASP A 124 -2.80 -11.23 -13.29
CA ASP A 124 -2.27 -12.49 -12.78
C ASP A 124 -1.81 -13.35 -13.96
N SER A 125 -0.83 -14.22 -13.73
CA SER A 125 -0.55 -15.30 -14.67
C SER A 125 -1.54 -16.45 -14.44
N HIS A 126 -1.94 -17.13 -15.51
CA HIS A 126 -2.78 -18.33 -15.42
C HIS A 126 -2.12 -19.44 -14.57
N ASP A 127 -0.80 -19.38 -14.41
CA ASP A 127 0.04 -20.38 -13.75
C ASP A 127 0.39 -20.06 -12.29
N GLN A 128 -0.13 -18.95 -11.73
CA GLN A 128 0.10 -18.62 -10.32
C GLN A 128 -0.39 -19.74 -9.38
N THR A 129 0.50 -20.21 -8.52
CA THR A 129 0.21 -21.21 -7.49
C THR A 129 -0.69 -20.62 -6.39
N THR A 130 -1.41 -21.49 -5.66
CA THR A 130 -2.18 -21.08 -4.46
C THR A 130 -1.31 -20.37 -3.43
N ARG A 131 -0.03 -20.76 -3.32
CA ARG A 131 0.96 -20.12 -2.43
C ARG A 131 1.25 -18.68 -2.87
N GLU A 132 1.43 -18.44 -4.16
CA GLU A 132 1.67 -17.10 -4.72
C GLU A 132 0.48 -16.18 -4.50
N ARG A 133 -0.74 -16.65 -4.79
CA ARG A 133 -1.98 -15.90 -4.52
C ARG A 133 -2.17 -15.54 -3.05
N THR A 134 -1.93 -16.50 -2.17
CA THR A 134 -2.03 -16.25 -0.71
C THR A 134 -0.91 -15.35 -0.20
N SER A 135 0.28 -15.44 -0.79
CA SER A 135 1.39 -14.52 -0.52
C SER A 135 1.06 -13.09 -0.91
N GLU A 136 0.55 -12.88 -2.12
CA GLU A 136 0.13 -11.58 -2.61
C GLU A 136 -0.95 -10.96 -1.71
N MET A 137 -1.97 -11.74 -1.34
CA MET A 137 -2.99 -11.26 -0.41
C MET A 137 -2.41 -10.94 0.98
N ALA A 138 -1.55 -11.81 1.52
CA ALA A 138 -0.97 -11.64 2.84
C ALA A 138 -0.10 -10.37 2.93
N THR A 139 0.73 -10.10 1.92
CA THR A 139 1.64 -8.96 1.94
C THR A 139 0.87 -7.63 1.85
N HIS A 140 -0.28 -7.61 1.16
CA HIS A 140 -1.18 -6.46 1.15
C HIS A 140 -1.97 -6.29 2.46
N VAL A 141 -2.37 -7.39 3.12
CA VAL A 141 -2.96 -7.30 4.47
C VAL A 141 -1.94 -6.72 5.44
N VAL A 142 -0.68 -7.17 5.38
CA VAL A 142 0.43 -6.60 6.18
C VAL A 142 0.58 -5.12 5.89
N TYR A 143 0.57 -4.72 4.61
CA TYR A 143 0.61 -3.31 4.21
C TYR A 143 -0.53 -2.52 4.87
N GLY A 144 -1.77 -3.00 4.80
CA GLY A 144 -2.92 -2.32 5.39
C GLY A 144 -2.83 -2.18 6.91
N VAL A 145 -2.43 -3.25 7.60
CA VAL A 145 -2.30 -3.26 9.08
C VAL A 145 -1.20 -2.34 9.56
N VAL A 146 -0.05 -2.34 8.89
CA VAL A 146 1.07 -1.47 9.23
C VAL A 146 0.72 -0.01 8.94
N THR A 147 0.08 0.28 7.79
CA THR A 147 -0.36 1.63 7.42
C THR A 147 -1.25 2.20 8.51
N GLU A 148 -2.28 1.46 8.92
CA GLU A 148 -3.25 1.91 9.91
C GLU A 148 -2.61 2.08 11.30
N THR A 149 -1.73 1.16 11.71
CA THR A 149 -1.04 1.23 12.99
C THR A 149 -0.13 2.46 13.08
N VAL A 150 0.67 2.71 12.04
CA VAL A 150 1.58 3.86 11.99
C VAL A 150 0.80 5.16 11.84
N ARG A 151 -0.21 5.20 10.97
CA ARG A 151 -1.09 6.35 10.78
C ARG A 151 -1.73 6.78 12.10
N ARG A 152 -2.31 5.87 12.88
CA ARG A 152 -2.90 6.20 14.18
C ARG A 152 -1.90 6.84 15.14
N LYS A 153 -0.69 6.29 15.22
CA LYS A 153 0.38 6.84 16.08
C LYS A 153 0.82 8.21 15.60
N ALA A 154 1.13 8.35 14.31
CA ALA A 154 1.54 9.62 13.70
C ALA A 154 0.45 10.69 13.87
N ARG A 155 -0.82 10.33 13.63
CA ARG A 155 -1.95 11.25 13.76
C ARG A 155 -2.13 11.76 15.18
N LYS A 156 -1.91 10.90 16.18
CA LYS A 156 -1.93 11.27 17.60
C LYS A 156 -0.79 12.23 17.95
N MET A 157 0.38 12.09 17.33
CA MET A 157 1.54 12.98 17.52
C MET A 157 1.34 14.34 16.85
N LEU A 158 0.63 14.40 15.72
CA LEU A 158 0.32 15.65 15.01
C LEU A 158 -0.75 16.52 15.71
N GLY A 159 -1.41 15.99 16.75
CA GLY A 159 -2.45 16.68 17.55
C GLY A 159 -3.64 17.17 16.73
#